data_AF-A0A3M1E9L2-F1
#
_entry.id   AF-A0A3M1E9L2-F1
#
_cell.length_a   1.000
_cell.length_b   1.000
_cell.length_c   1.000
_cell.angle_alpha   90.00
_cell.angle_beta   90.00
_cell.angle_gamma   90.00
#
_symmetry.space_group_name_H-M   'P 1'
#
loop_
_entity.id
_entity.type
_entity.pdbx_description
1 polymer ?
#
loop_
_entity_poly.entity_id
_entity_poly.type
_entity_poly.pdbx_seq_one_letter_code
_entity_poly.pdbx_strand_id
1 'polypeptide(L)'
;MERVRVALIGAGRTGTTFLREMLKYDYVEVLGVSDLEESAPGMQLARERGIETTPDPMELLGLGEKIDILVDLSGDLEFKRRIKDYFERIDNTHTIIMHELIARLCISLATRQNHLLPTVHPEDTGIGY
;
A
#
# COMPACT_ATOMS: atom_id res chain seq x y z
N MET A 1 13.88 18.82 1.26
CA MET A 1 13.75 17.78 2.31
C MET A 1 13.56 16.46 1.61
N GLU A 2 14.16 15.40 2.13
CA GLU A 2 13.97 14.04 1.62
C GLU A 2 12.51 13.61 1.80
N ARG A 3 11.97 12.85 0.85
CA ARG A 3 10.60 12.32 0.86
C ARG A 3 10.61 10.85 0.48
N VAL A 4 9.61 10.12 0.94
CA VAL A 4 9.31 8.75 0.53
C VAL A 4 8.03 8.72 -0.30
N ARG A 5 8.11 8.15 -1.50
CA ARG A 5 7.01 8.05 -2.46
C ARG A 5 6.35 6.69 -2.34
N VAL A 6 5.06 6.68 -2.01
CA VAL A 6 4.31 5.49 -1.66
C VAL A 6 3.16 5.28 -2.64
N ALA A 7 2.99 4.06 -3.12
CA ALA A 7 1.78 3.62 -3.81
C ALA A 7 1.06 2.59 -2.94
N LEU A 8 -0.28 2.65 -2.87
CA LEU A 8 -1.08 1.78 -2.01
C LEU A 8 -2.05 0.93 -2.83
N ILE A 9 -2.03 -0.39 -2.61
CA ILE A 9 -2.99 -1.35 -3.16
C ILE A 9 -3.79 -1.94 -2.00
N GLY A 10 -5.11 -1.98 -2.15
CA GLY A 10 -6.05 -2.32 -1.09
C GLY A 10 -6.36 -1.10 -0.22
N ALA A 11 -7.52 -0.50 -0.44
CA ALA A 11 -8.04 0.69 0.22
C ALA A 11 -9.26 0.40 1.12
N GLY A 12 -9.46 -0.87 1.50
CA GLY A 12 -10.40 -1.31 2.53
C GLY A 12 -10.04 -0.83 3.94
N ARG A 13 -10.38 -1.60 4.99
CA ARG A 13 -10.22 -1.16 6.40
C ARG A 13 -8.79 -0.82 6.78
N THR A 14 -7.84 -1.74 6.54
CA THR A 14 -6.43 -1.55 6.88
C THR A 14 -5.81 -0.48 5.99
N GLY A 15 -6.06 -0.52 4.67
CA GLY A 15 -5.56 0.46 3.71
C GLY A 15 -6.02 1.89 3.97
N THR A 16 -7.29 2.08 4.29
CA THR A 16 -7.82 3.40 4.68
C THR A 16 -7.11 3.94 5.92
N THR A 17 -6.88 3.08 6.91
CA THR A 17 -6.21 3.47 8.15
C THR A 17 -4.75 3.83 7.88
N PHE A 18 -4.05 3.01 7.10
CA PHE A 18 -2.69 3.27 6.65
C PHE A 18 -2.59 4.63 5.95
N LEU A 19 -3.42 4.84 4.91
CA LEU A 19 -3.47 6.08 4.13
C LEU A 19 -3.67 7.29 5.05
N ARG A 20 -4.69 7.23 5.93
CA ARG A 20 -5.01 8.32 6.86
C ARG A 20 -3.85 8.68 7.79
N GLU A 21 -3.12 7.68 8.28
CA GLU A 21 -1.98 7.91 9.16
C GLU A 21 -0.77 8.45 8.39
N MET A 22 -0.49 7.93 7.20
CA MET A 22 0.64 8.38 6.38
C MET A 22 0.48 9.83 5.91
N LEU A 23 -0.75 10.26 5.58
CA LEU A 23 -1.06 11.63 5.15
C LEU A 23 -0.88 12.70 6.24
N LYS A 24 -0.48 12.32 7.47
CA LYS A 24 -0.13 13.25 8.54
C LYS A 24 1.34 13.69 8.48
N TYR A 25 2.15 13.08 7.62
CA TYR A 25 3.59 13.30 7.56
C TYR A 25 4.00 13.94 6.22
N ASP A 26 4.54 15.15 6.25
CA ASP A 26 4.92 15.93 5.05
C ASP A 26 6.04 15.31 4.20
N TYR A 27 6.78 14.35 4.76
CA TYR A 27 7.81 13.60 4.06
C TYR A 27 7.25 12.35 3.35
N VAL A 28 5.98 12.02 3.53
CA VAL A 28 5.33 10.89 2.84
C VAL A 28 4.47 11.43 1.70
N GLU A 29 4.84 11.07 0.48
CA GLU A 29 4.12 11.44 -0.74
C GLU A 29 3.39 10.21 -1.28
N VAL A 30 2.06 10.22 -1.22
CA VAL A 30 1.25 9.12 -1.77
C VAL A 30 1.00 9.39 -3.25
N LEU A 31 1.60 8.59 -4.12
CA LEU A 31 1.52 8.74 -5.58
C LEU A 31 0.19 8.26 -6.15
N GLY A 32 -0.45 7.29 -5.50
CA GLY A 32 -1.73 6.74 -5.95
C GLY A 32 -2.25 5.64 -5.03
N VAL A 33 -3.56 5.41 -5.13
CA VAL A 33 -4.28 4.40 -4.34
C VAL A 33 -5.13 3.54 -5.27
N SER A 34 -5.09 2.22 -5.09
CA SER A 34 -5.88 1.29 -5.87
C SER A 34 -6.69 0.34 -5.01
N ASP A 35 -7.94 0.13 -5.41
CA ASP A 35 -8.85 -0.89 -4.87
C ASP A 35 -9.88 -1.23 -5.94
N LEU A 36 -10.27 -2.51 -6.04
CA LEU A 36 -11.30 -2.98 -6.96
C LEU A 36 -12.67 -2.36 -6.63
N GLU A 37 -12.92 -2.10 -5.35
CA GLU A 37 -14.13 -1.42 -4.89
C GLU A 37 -13.91 0.09 -4.91
N GLU A 38 -14.38 0.75 -5.96
CA GLU A 38 -14.26 2.21 -6.11
C GLU A 38 -14.96 3.00 -4.98
N SER A 39 -15.93 2.38 -4.31
CA SER A 39 -16.59 2.97 -3.14
C SER A 39 -15.85 2.73 -1.82
N ALA A 40 -14.69 2.04 -1.84
CA ALA A 40 -13.92 1.76 -0.64
C ALA A 40 -13.55 3.05 0.10
N PRO A 41 -13.56 3.06 1.46
CA PRO A 41 -13.33 4.29 2.22
C PRO A 41 -11.97 4.95 1.93
N GLY A 42 -10.95 4.17 1.60
CA GLY A 42 -9.62 4.69 1.27
C GLY A 42 -9.57 5.30 -0.12
N MET A 43 -10.36 4.81 -1.09
CA MET A 43 -10.52 5.42 -2.41
C MET A 43 -11.19 6.79 -2.28
N GLN A 44 -12.25 6.89 -1.47
CA GLN A 44 -12.92 8.17 -1.20
C GLN A 44 -11.94 9.16 -0.54
N LEU A 45 -11.23 8.73 0.51
CA LEU A 45 -10.24 9.56 1.19
C LEU A 45 -9.12 10.04 0.25
N ALA A 46 -8.64 9.18 -0.65
CA ALA A 46 -7.62 9.55 -1.62
C ALA A 46 -8.12 10.66 -2.57
N ARG A 47 -9.32 10.50 -3.14
CA ARG A 47 -9.95 11.51 -4.01
C ARG A 47 -10.15 12.84 -3.29
N GLU A 48 -10.63 12.83 -2.05
CA GLU A 48 -10.79 14.04 -1.22
C GLU A 48 -9.47 14.80 -1.01
N ARG A 49 -8.34 14.10 -1.06
CA ARG A 49 -6.99 14.67 -0.90
C ARG A 49 -6.30 14.97 -2.23
N GLY A 50 -6.98 14.78 -3.36
CA GLY A 50 -6.44 15.00 -4.70
C GLY A 50 -5.37 13.98 -5.10
N ILE A 51 -5.40 12.79 -4.50
CA ILE A 51 -4.50 11.67 -4.82
C ILE A 51 -5.16 10.85 -5.93
N GLU A 52 -4.38 10.46 -6.93
CA GLU A 52 -4.85 9.62 -8.03
C GLU A 52 -5.38 8.28 -7.51
N THR A 53 -6.51 7.84 -8.06
CA THR A 53 -7.16 6.58 -7.70
C THR A 53 -7.47 5.74 -8.92
N THR A 54 -7.28 4.44 -8.84
CA THR A 54 -7.55 3.53 -9.95
C THR A 54 -8.08 2.17 -9.48
N PRO A 55 -9.06 1.56 -10.17
CA PRO A 55 -9.45 0.18 -9.89
C PRO A 55 -8.44 -0.84 -10.44
N ASP A 56 -7.52 -0.44 -11.32
CA ASP A 56 -6.49 -1.31 -11.88
C ASP A 56 -5.15 -1.13 -11.13
N PRO A 57 -4.75 -2.07 -10.27
CA PRO A 57 -3.49 -1.94 -9.54
C PRO A 57 -2.27 -1.96 -10.47
N MET A 58 -2.39 -2.49 -11.70
CA MET A 58 -1.29 -2.49 -12.68
C MET A 58 -0.89 -1.07 -13.10
N GLU A 59 -1.82 -0.10 -13.07
CA GLU A 59 -1.51 1.29 -13.35
C GLU A 59 -0.54 1.87 -12.31
N LEU A 60 -0.68 1.48 -11.04
CA LEU A 60 0.28 1.86 -10.00
C LEU A 60 1.62 1.15 -10.18
N LEU A 61 1.62 -0.17 -10.43
CA LEU A 61 2.86 -0.91 -10.70
C LEU A 61 3.65 -0.32 -11.89
N GLY A 62 2.94 0.19 -12.90
CA GLY A 62 3.49 0.86 -14.08
C GLY A 62 4.29 2.14 -13.77
N LEU A 63 4.19 2.69 -12.57
CA LEU A 63 5.03 3.81 -12.13
C LEU A 63 6.49 3.38 -11.91
N GLY A 64 6.77 2.09 -11.72
CA GLY A 64 8.11 1.53 -11.60
C GLY A 64 8.94 2.20 -10.51
N GLU A 65 10.18 2.58 -10.84
CA GLU A 65 11.15 3.21 -9.92
C GLU A 65 10.73 4.61 -9.41
N LYS A 66 9.59 5.15 -9.87
CA LYS A 66 8.98 6.31 -9.22
C LYS A 66 8.44 5.98 -7.83
N ILE A 67 8.14 4.71 -7.55
CA ILE A 67 7.66 4.25 -6.25
C ILE A 67 8.85 3.81 -5.41
N ASP A 68 9.02 4.40 -4.23
CA ASP A 68 10.00 3.94 -3.24
C ASP A 68 9.44 2.75 -2.46
N ILE A 69 8.16 2.82 -2.06
CA ILE A 69 7.46 1.75 -1.34
C ILE A 69 6.11 1.46 -1.98
N LEU A 70 5.92 0.23 -2.45
CA LEU A 70 4.61 -0.29 -2.82
C LEU A 70 3.99 -1.02 -1.63
N VAL A 71 2.88 -0.51 -1.11
CA VAL A 71 2.16 -1.09 0.02
C VAL A 71 1.04 -1.98 -0.51
N ASP A 72 1.14 -3.28 -0.24
CA ASP A 72 0.12 -4.27 -0.63
C ASP A 72 -0.70 -4.71 0.58
N LEU A 73 -1.98 -4.31 0.56
CA LEU A 73 -3.02 -4.63 1.52
C LEU A 73 -4.26 -5.20 0.82
N SER A 74 -4.08 -5.80 -0.36
CA SER A 74 -5.17 -6.46 -1.10
C SER A 74 -5.68 -7.73 -0.41
N GLY A 75 -4.80 -8.42 0.32
CA GLY A 75 -5.06 -9.75 0.87
C GLY A 75 -5.09 -10.87 -0.19
N ASP A 76 -4.72 -10.57 -1.43
CA ASP A 76 -4.68 -11.53 -2.54
C ASP A 76 -3.26 -12.12 -2.66
N LEU A 77 -3.13 -13.39 -2.25
CA LEU A 77 -1.86 -14.12 -2.29
C LEU A 77 -1.32 -14.32 -3.71
N GLU A 78 -2.20 -14.49 -4.70
CA GLU A 78 -1.78 -14.63 -6.10
C GLU A 78 -1.30 -13.28 -6.62
N PHE A 79 -2.02 -12.21 -6.29
CA PHE A 79 -1.61 -10.86 -6.68
C PHE A 79 -0.26 -10.46 -6.05
N LYS A 80 -0.03 -10.80 -4.78
CA LYS A 80 1.27 -10.60 -4.13
C LYS A 80 2.44 -11.21 -4.92
N ARG A 81 2.27 -12.44 -5.41
CA ARG A 81 3.27 -13.11 -6.27
C ARG A 81 3.45 -12.37 -7.60
N ARG A 82 2.34 -11.95 -8.22
CA ARG A 82 2.35 -11.19 -9.48
C ARG A 82 3.07 -9.84 -9.36
N ILE A 83 3.01 -9.16 -8.22
CA ILE A 83 3.78 -7.92 -7.98
C ILE A 83 5.29 -8.21 -8.09
N LYS A 84 5.77 -9.25 -7.40
CA LYS A 84 7.18 -9.64 -7.42
C LYS A 84 7.63 -10.01 -8.82
N ASP A 85 6.88 -10.87 -9.49
CA ASP A 85 7.16 -11.29 -10.87
C ASP A 85 7.18 -10.09 -11.84
N TYR A 86 6.29 -9.11 -11.64
CA TYR A 86 6.26 -7.90 -12.44
C TYR A 86 7.54 -7.07 -12.27
N PHE A 87 7.93 -6.76 -11.02
CA PHE A 87 9.12 -5.94 -10.76
C PHE A 87 10.41 -6.64 -11.17
N GLU A 88 10.51 -7.96 -11.00
CA GLU A 88 11.64 -8.75 -11.52
C GLU A 88 11.72 -8.68 -13.05
N ARG A 89 10.58 -8.81 -13.75
CA ARG A 89 10.53 -8.77 -15.22
C ARG A 89 10.96 -7.43 -15.81
N ILE A 90 10.70 -6.33 -15.10
CA ILE A 90 11.08 -4.98 -15.55
C ILE A 90 12.43 -4.52 -14.96
N ASP A 91 13.19 -5.41 -14.32
CA ASP A 91 14.48 -5.13 -13.69
C ASP A 91 14.41 -3.98 -12.65
N ASN A 92 13.27 -3.85 -11.97
CA ASN A 92 13.11 -2.84 -10.92
C ASN A 92 13.76 -3.34 -9.64
N THR A 93 14.86 -2.71 -9.26
CA THR A 93 15.62 -2.99 -8.04
C THR A 93 15.46 -1.90 -6.97
N HIS A 94 14.69 -0.86 -7.27
CA HIS A 94 14.48 0.32 -6.43
C HIS A 94 13.29 0.17 -5.49
N THR A 95 12.16 -0.30 -6.00
CA THR A 95 10.89 -0.33 -5.25
C THR A 95 10.88 -1.42 -4.19
N ILE A 96 10.58 -1.04 -2.94
CA ILE A 96 10.39 -1.97 -1.82
C ILE A 96 8.92 -2.36 -1.71
N ILE A 97 8.63 -3.67 -1.62
CA ILE A 97 7.28 -4.16 -1.37
C ILE A 97 7.04 -4.25 0.14
N MET A 98 6.02 -3.53 0.63
CA MET A 98 5.58 -3.54 2.02
C MET A 98 4.29 -4.36 2.15
N HIS A 99 4.40 -5.52 2.77
CA HIS A 99 3.26 -6.43 3.03
C HIS A 99 2.47 -6.07 4.30
N GLU A 100 1.30 -6.71 4.47
CA GLU A 100 0.32 -6.43 5.54
C GLU A 100 0.93 -6.29 6.94
N LEU A 101 1.81 -7.22 7.34
CA LEU A 101 2.42 -7.20 8.68
C LEU A 101 3.19 -5.90 8.95
N ILE A 102 3.96 -5.42 7.97
CA ILE A 102 4.76 -4.20 8.10
C ILE A 102 3.83 -2.98 8.15
N ALA A 103 2.81 -2.93 7.29
CA ALA A 103 1.83 -1.84 7.31
C ALA A 103 1.08 -1.77 8.65
N ARG A 104 0.66 -2.92 9.20
CA ARG A 104 0.03 -3.02 10.52
C ARG A 104 0.97 -2.53 11.63
N LEU A 105 2.25 -2.89 11.57
CA LEU A 105 3.26 -2.37 12.49
C LEU A 105 3.37 -0.84 12.41
N CYS A 106 3.47 -0.28 11.19
CA CYS A 106 3.52 1.16 10.97
C CYS A 106 2.29 1.87 11.54
N ILE A 107 1.08 1.35 11.30
CA ILE A 107 -0.16 1.90 11.86
C ILE A 107 -0.14 1.86 13.39
N SER A 108 0.19 0.70 13.98
CA SER A 108 0.25 0.54 15.43
C SER A 108 1.22 1.51 16.09
N LEU A 109 2.40 1.70 15.51
CA LEU A 109 3.40 2.66 16.00
C LEU A 109 2.92 4.11 15.82
N ALA A 110 2.40 4.47 14.65
CA ALA A 110 1.92 5.82 14.36
C ALA A 110 0.76 6.24 15.29
N THR A 111 -0.09 5.28 15.66
CA THR A 111 -1.25 5.49 16.55
C THR A 111 -0.95 5.18 18.02
N ARG A 112 0.30 4.85 18.37
CA ARG A 112 0.76 4.55 19.74
C ARG A 112 -0.04 3.44 20.43
N GLN A 113 -0.37 2.39 19.68
CA GLN A 113 -1.05 1.21 20.23
C GLN A 113 -0.09 0.38 21.08
N ASN A 114 -0.60 -0.19 22.19
CA ASN A 114 0.16 -1.15 23.00
C ASN A 114 0.20 -2.56 22.39
N HIS A 115 -0.61 -2.80 21.35
CA HIS A 115 -0.69 -4.08 20.64
C HIS A 115 -0.66 -3.87 19.13
N LEU A 116 -0.15 -4.87 18.41
CA LEU A 116 -0.20 -4.89 16.95
C LEU A 116 -1.66 -4.92 16.50
N LEU A 117 -2.00 -4.10 15.50
CA LEU A 117 -3.32 -4.10 14.87
C LEU A 117 -3.63 -5.53 14.41
N PRO A 118 -4.82 -6.10 14.67
CA PRO A 118 -5.13 -7.46 14.24
C PRO A 118 -5.10 -7.58 12.71
N THR A 119 -4.77 -8.78 12.22
CA THR A 119 -4.73 -9.08 10.80
C THR A 119 -6.14 -9.24 10.25
N VAL A 120 -6.35 -8.86 9.00
CA VAL A 120 -7.58 -9.21 8.27
C VAL A 120 -7.38 -10.48 7.45
N HIS A 121 -6.15 -10.77 7.04
CA HIS A 121 -5.78 -11.95 6.24
C HIS A 121 -4.75 -12.82 7.00
N PRO A 122 -5.17 -13.71 7.92
CA PRO A 122 -4.24 -14.49 8.76
C PRO A 122 -3.37 -15.49 7.98
N GLU A 123 -3.84 -15.93 6.83
CA GLU A 123 -3.09 -16.74 5.86
C GLU A 123 -1.99 -15.96 5.15
N ASP A 124 -2.09 -14.62 5.12
CA ASP A 124 -1.10 -13.78 4.46
C ASP A 124 0.16 -13.60 5.31
N THR A 125 1.13 -14.47 5.07
CA THR A 125 2.36 -14.55 5.87
C THR A 125 3.62 -14.59 5.00
N GLY A 126 4.71 -14.03 5.55
CA GLY A 126 6.02 -14.05 4.90
C GLY A 126 6.03 -13.27 3.59
N ILE A 127 6.67 -13.86 2.57
CA ILE A 127 6.82 -13.25 1.25
C ILE A 127 5.73 -13.70 0.24
N GLY A 128 4.72 -14.46 0.68
CA GLY A 128 3.62 -14.95 -0.18
C GLY A 128 4.02 -16.09 -1.11
N TYR A 129 4.08 -17.33 -0.60
CA TYR A 129 4.29 -18.54 -1.40
C TYR A 129 2.98 -19.26 -1.74
#